data_AF-A0A016U305-F1
#
_entry.id   AF-A0A016U305-F1
#
_cell.length_a   1.000
_cell.length_b   1.000
_cell.length_c   1.000
_cell.angle_alpha   90.00
_cell.angle_beta   90.00
_cell.angle_gamma   90.00
#
_symmetry.space_group_name_H-M   'P 1'
#
loop_
_entity.id
_entity.type
_entity.pdbx_description
1 polymer ?
#
loop_
_entity_poly.entity_id
_entity_poly.type
_entity_poly.pdbx_seq_one_letter_code
_entity_poly.pdbx_strand_id
1 'polypeptide(L)'
;MLSPRPSSRSRRDSAVTKSVYFLKRTVANDLGVDNPSALLEASSSDEIKQTLKKNTDEALAMGCFGAPWIHVHTRGGKVEPFFGSDRLPLIGHLIGEQFQGPLTHLASPS
;
A
#
# COMPACT_ATOMS: atom_id res chain seq x y z
N MET A 1 -29.87 -16.54 -36.97
CA MET A 1 -28.80 -16.95 -36.04
C MET A 1 -28.82 -16.01 -34.84
N LEU A 2 -29.17 -16.48 -33.63
CA LEU A 2 -28.97 -15.71 -32.40
C LEU A 2 -27.56 -15.98 -31.88
N SER A 3 -26.81 -14.94 -31.55
CA SER A 3 -25.52 -15.06 -30.87
C SER A 3 -25.69 -15.64 -29.46
N PRO A 4 -24.74 -16.44 -28.95
CA PRO A 4 -24.86 -17.04 -27.63
C PRO A 4 -24.92 -15.97 -26.54
N ARG A 5 -25.84 -16.11 -25.58
CA ARG A 5 -25.89 -15.21 -24.41
C ARG A 5 -24.66 -15.47 -23.53
N PRO A 6 -23.93 -14.42 -23.11
CA PRO A 6 -22.78 -14.60 -22.23
C PRO A 6 -23.18 -15.21 -20.89
N SER A 7 -22.37 -16.15 -20.41
CA SER A 7 -22.64 -16.92 -19.19
C SER A 7 -22.68 -16.03 -17.94
N SER A 8 -23.45 -16.46 -16.93
CA SER A 8 -23.60 -15.74 -15.65
C SER A 8 -22.28 -15.58 -14.87
N ARG A 9 -21.25 -16.37 -15.19
CA ARG A 9 -19.90 -16.25 -14.64
C ARG A 9 -19.11 -15.11 -15.30
N SER A 10 -19.11 -15.05 -16.63
CA SER A 10 -18.52 -13.96 -17.43
C SER A 10 -19.10 -12.57 -17.07
N ARG A 11 -20.40 -12.49 -16.79
CA ARG A 11 -21.05 -11.25 -16.35
C ARG A 11 -20.60 -10.78 -14.96
N ARG A 12 -20.27 -11.69 -14.05
CA ARG A 12 -19.77 -11.35 -12.70
C ARG A 12 -18.32 -10.88 -12.75
N ASP A 13 -17.48 -11.55 -13.52
CA ASP A 13 -16.05 -11.21 -13.65
C ASP A 13 -15.87 -9.82 -14.29
N SER A 14 -16.70 -9.48 -15.28
CA SER A 14 -16.70 -8.15 -15.91
C SER A 14 -17.24 -7.03 -15.00
N ALA A 15 -18.20 -7.32 -14.11
CA ALA A 15 -18.71 -6.34 -13.15
C ALA A 15 -17.70 -6.04 -12.03
N VAL A 16 -17.02 -7.07 -11.50
CA VAL A 16 -15.97 -6.91 -10.49
C VAL A 16 -14.80 -6.10 -11.04
N THR A 17 -14.36 -6.41 -12.26
CA THR A 17 -13.27 -5.68 -12.92
C THR A 17 -13.62 -4.20 -13.08
N LYS A 18 -14.83 -3.87 -13.56
CA LYS A 18 -15.30 -2.49 -13.69
C LYS A 18 -15.37 -1.76 -12.35
N SER A 19 -15.80 -2.43 -11.28
CA SER A 19 -15.90 -1.83 -9.94
C SER A 19 -14.53 -1.49 -9.35
N VAL A 20 -13.53 -2.38 -9.51
CA VAL A 20 -12.16 -2.12 -9.04
C VAL A 20 -11.50 -1.00 -9.84
N TYR A 21 -11.65 -1.00 -11.17
CA TYR A 21 -11.12 0.09 -12.01
C TYR A 21 -11.75 1.44 -11.67
N PHE A 22 -13.06 1.45 -11.40
CA PHE A 22 -13.77 2.65 -10.95
C PHE A 22 -13.18 3.17 -9.63
N LEU A 23 -13.05 2.32 -8.60
CA LEU A 23 -12.50 2.72 -7.31
C LEU A 23 -11.07 3.27 -7.43
N LYS A 24 -10.19 2.58 -8.16
CA LYS A 24 -8.81 3.06 -8.35
C LYS A 24 -8.76 4.43 -9.02
N ARG A 25 -9.64 4.66 -10.00
CA ARG A 25 -9.73 5.95 -10.70
C ARG A 25 -10.30 7.05 -9.80
N THR A 26 -11.34 6.76 -9.02
CA THR A 26 -11.89 7.72 -8.05
C THR A 26 -10.81 8.19 -7.08
N VAL A 27 -10.09 7.25 -6.46
CA VAL A 27 -9.00 7.59 -5.54
C VAL A 27 -7.92 8.44 -6.22
N ALA A 28 -7.50 8.10 -7.44
CA ALA A 28 -6.50 8.88 -8.16
C ALA A 28 -6.97 10.29 -8.49
N ASN A 29 -8.25 10.48 -8.85
CA ASN A 29 -8.84 11.80 -9.08
C ASN A 29 -8.94 12.61 -7.79
N ASP A 30 -9.41 12.00 -6.70
CA ASP A 30 -9.55 12.66 -5.40
C ASP A 30 -8.20 13.12 -4.84
N LEU A 31 -7.12 12.42 -5.19
CA LEU A 31 -5.73 12.80 -4.89
C LEU A 31 -5.12 13.80 -5.89
N GLY A 32 -5.85 14.20 -6.93
CA GLY A 32 -5.37 15.17 -7.93
C GLY A 32 -4.27 14.66 -8.86
N VAL A 33 -4.23 13.34 -9.14
CA VAL A 33 -3.26 12.77 -10.09
C VAL A 33 -3.59 13.25 -11.51
N ASP A 34 -2.63 13.89 -12.18
CA ASP A 34 -2.83 14.52 -13.51
C ASP A 34 -3.31 13.55 -14.60
N ASN A 35 -2.79 12.31 -14.60
CA ASN A 35 -3.18 11.29 -15.58
C ASN A 35 -3.45 9.93 -14.92
N PRO A 36 -4.65 9.74 -14.33
CA PRO A 36 -5.03 8.49 -13.68
C PRO A 36 -5.07 7.31 -14.66
N SER A 37 -5.35 7.55 -15.95
CA SER A 37 -5.33 6.50 -16.97
C SER A 37 -3.94 5.93 -17.14
N ALA A 38 -2.93 6.78 -17.33
CA ALA A 38 -1.55 6.33 -17.49
C ALA A 38 -1.04 5.57 -16.24
N LEU A 39 -1.40 6.04 -15.04
CA LEU A 39 -1.06 5.35 -13.79
C LEU A 39 -1.66 3.94 -13.72
N LEU A 40 -2.92 3.79 -14.12
CA LEU A 40 -3.62 2.50 -14.08
C LEU A 40 -3.07 1.50 -15.10
N GLU A 41 -2.76 1.97 -16.31
CA GLU A 41 -2.11 1.15 -17.33
C GLU A 41 -0.71 0.72 -16.86
N ALA A 42 0.09 1.65 -16.33
CA ALA A 42 1.40 1.35 -15.76
C ALA A 42 1.31 0.35 -14.60
N SER A 43 0.29 0.45 -13.73
CA SER A 43 0.11 -0.50 -12.61
C SER A 43 -0.10 -1.95 -13.06
N SER A 44 -0.48 -2.16 -14.32
CA SER A 44 -0.68 -3.48 -14.91
C SER A 44 0.52 -3.95 -15.73
N SER A 45 1.54 -3.10 -15.90
CA SER A 45 2.76 -3.40 -16.65
C SER A 45 3.66 -4.39 -15.91
N ASP A 46 4.46 -5.14 -16.66
CA ASP A 46 5.32 -6.17 -16.06
C ASP A 46 6.48 -5.55 -15.28
N GLU A 47 6.96 -4.38 -15.68
CA GLU A 47 8.00 -3.64 -14.97
C GLU A 47 7.54 -3.23 -13.57
N ILE A 48 6.30 -2.73 -13.44
CA ILE A 48 5.74 -2.34 -12.13
C ILE A 48 5.46 -3.57 -11.26
N LYS A 49 4.94 -4.67 -11.83
CA LYS A 49 4.77 -5.93 -11.10
C LYS A 49 6.09 -6.49 -10.59
N GLN A 50 7.14 -6.47 -11.41
CA GLN A 50 8.48 -6.91 -11.03
C GLN A 50 9.05 -6.04 -9.91
N THR A 51 8.86 -4.71 -9.99
CA THR A 51 9.28 -3.77 -8.94
C THR A 51 8.55 -4.06 -7.62
N LEU A 52 7.22 -4.25 -7.66
CA LEU A 52 6.43 -4.61 -6.48
C LEU A 52 6.90 -5.93 -5.86
N LYS A 53 7.16 -6.94 -6.70
CA LYS A 53 7.66 -8.24 -6.26
C LYS A 53 9.04 -8.09 -5.61
N LYS A 54 9.97 -7.39 -6.24
CA LYS A 54 11.32 -7.15 -5.72
C LYS A 54 11.28 -6.49 -4.34
N ASN A 55 10.49 -5.44 -4.15
CA ASN A 55 10.35 -4.78 -2.85
C ASN A 55 9.80 -5.73 -1.77
N THR A 56 8.88 -6.62 -2.16
CA THR A 56 8.33 -7.63 -1.25
C THR A 56 9.37 -8.69 -0.90
N ASP A 57 10.12 -9.18 -1.90
CA ASP A 57 11.21 -10.14 -1.71
C ASP A 57 12.32 -9.58 -0.81
N GLU A 58 12.65 -8.28 -0.94
CA GLU A 58 13.59 -7.59 -0.04
C GLU A 58 13.09 -7.58 1.41
N ALA A 59 11.81 -7.28 1.64
CA ALA A 59 11.22 -7.34 2.98
C ALA A 59 11.27 -8.77 3.56
N LEU A 60 10.91 -9.78 2.76
CA LEU A 60 10.97 -11.19 3.16
C LEU A 60 12.39 -11.64 3.50
N ALA A 61 13.39 -11.22 2.71
CA ALA A 61 14.80 -11.50 2.98
C ALA A 61 15.28 -10.92 4.32
N MET A 62 14.62 -9.87 4.81
CA MET A 62 14.86 -9.26 6.12
C MET A 62 13.99 -9.85 7.25
N GLY A 63 13.29 -10.96 7.00
CA GLY A 63 12.50 -11.67 8.01
C GLY A 63 11.06 -11.17 8.17
N CYS A 64 10.57 -10.36 7.23
CA CYS A 64 9.17 -9.92 7.23
C CYS A 64 8.22 -11.11 7.18
N PHE A 65 7.21 -11.10 8.06
CA PHE A 65 6.16 -12.12 8.11
C PHE A 65 4.74 -11.52 8.07
N GLY A 66 4.61 -10.20 7.95
CA GLY A 66 3.33 -9.49 7.96
C GLY A 66 3.51 -7.98 7.74
N ALA A 67 2.41 -7.23 7.69
CA ALA A 67 2.41 -5.78 7.51
C ALA A 67 1.66 -5.03 8.63
N PRO A 68 2.05 -3.79 8.98
CA PRO A 68 3.21 -3.06 8.44
C PRO A 68 4.54 -3.61 8.95
N TRP A 69 5.56 -3.57 8.09
CA TRP A 69 6.94 -3.92 8.38
C TRP A 69 7.83 -2.71 8.09
N ILE A 70 8.48 -2.19 9.12
CA ILE A 70 9.16 -0.89 9.10
C ILE A 70 10.65 -1.12 9.36
N HIS A 71 11.50 -0.73 8.41
CA HIS A 71 12.95 -0.71 8.59
C HIS A 71 13.41 0.66 9.06
N VAL A 72 14.05 0.71 10.23
CA VAL A 72 14.59 1.94 10.80
C VAL A 72 16.11 1.93 10.65
N HIS A 73 16.63 2.81 9.78
CA HIS A 73 18.06 3.02 9.61
C HIS A 73 18.56 3.98 10.69
N THR A 74 19.41 3.49 11.58
CA THR A 74 20.01 4.29 12.66
C THR A 74 21.27 5.02 12.19
N ARG A 75 21.68 6.08 12.90
CA ARG A 75 22.91 6.83 12.61
C ARG A 75 24.18 5.96 12.64
N GLY A 76 24.16 4.86 13.40
CA GLY A 76 25.25 3.89 13.47
C GLY A 76 25.31 2.92 12.29
N GLY A 77 24.47 3.08 11.26
CA GLY A 77 24.42 2.20 10.09
C GLY A 77 23.67 0.89 10.33
N LYS A 78 23.13 0.65 11.54
CA LYS A 78 22.29 -0.51 11.83
C LYS A 78 20.88 -0.29 11.28
N VAL A 79 20.30 -1.36 10.73
CA VAL A 79 18.89 -1.41 10.31
C VAL A 79 18.12 -2.27 11.30
N GLU A 80 17.10 -1.69 11.94
CA GLU A 80 16.26 -2.38 12.92
C GLU A 80 14.84 -2.56 12.35
N PRO A 81 14.34 -3.80 12.21
CA PRO A 81 12.98 -4.05 11.75
C PRO A 81 11.96 -3.98 12.89
N PHE A 82 10.78 -3.43 12.59
CA PHE A 82 9.61 -3.42 13.48
C PHE A 82 8.37 -3.92 12.74
N PHE A 83 7.62 -4.82 13.40
CA PHE A 83 6.31 -5.28 12.94
C PHE A 83 5.19 -4.66 13.78
N GLY A 84 4.17 -4.13 13.10
CA GLY A 84 2.98 -3.56 13.73
C GLY A 84 3.03 -2.03 13.86
N SER A 85 1.87 -1.39 13.76
CA SER A 85 1.71 0.05 13.92
C SER A 85 1.84 0.53 15.38
N ASP A 86 1.74 -0.39 16.34
CA ASP A 86 1.90 -0.18 17.77
C ASP A 86 3.37 0.03 18.20
N ARG A 87 4.33 -0.12 17.27
CA ARG A 87 5.76 0.04 17.54
C ARG A 87 6.32 1.44 17.34
N LEU A 88 5.50 2.40 16.88
CA LEU A 88 5.93 3.80 16.71
C LEU A 88 6.56 4.44 17.97
N PRO A 89 6.11 4.17 19.22
CA PRO A 89 6.80 4.66 20.42
C PRO A 89 8.24 4.12 20.57
N LEU A 90 8.45 2.84 20.26
CA LEU A 90 9.77 2.21 20.32
C LEU A 90 10.69 2.73 19.21
N ILE A 91 10.13 2.96 18.02
CA ILE A 91 10.85 3.59 16.91
C ILE A 91 11.30 5.00 17.32
N GLY A 92 10.42 5.81 17.91
CA GLY A 92 10.76 7.13 18.44
C GLY A 92 11.94 7.06 19.42
N HIS A 93 11.85 6.18 20.42
CA HIS A 93 12.94 5.96 21.37
C HIS A 93 14.26 5.58 20.67
N LEU A 94 14.22 4.66 19.70
CA LEU A 94 15.40 4.19 18.96
C LEU A 94 16.09 5.33 18.19
N ILE A 95 15.32 6.25 17.59
CA ILE A 95 15.87 7.36 16.81
C ILE A 95 16.13 8.62 17.65
N GLY A 96 15.88 8.57 18.96
CA GLY A 96 16.06 9.71 19.88
C GLY A 96 14.96 10.76 19.82
N GLU A 97 13.77 10.40 19.31
CA GLU A 97 12.62 11.28 19.16
C GLU A 97 11.51 10.94 20.18
N GLN A 98 10.85 11.97 20.70
CA GLN A 98 9.70 11.78 21.58
C GLN A 98 8.46 11.41 20.75
N PHE A 99 7.87 10.23 21.01
CA PHE A 99 6.57 9.88 20.45
C PHE A 99 5.45 10.59 21.20
N GLN A 100 4.72 11.46 20.50
CA GLN A 100 3.66 12.29 21.09
C GLN A 100 2.26 11.65 20.99
N GLY A 101 2.14 10.48 20.37
CA GLY A 101 0.85 9.88 20.02
C GLY A 101 0.42 10.17 18.57
N PRO A 102 -0.54 9.40 18.04
CA PRO A 102 -0.89 9.46 16.61
C PRO A 102 -1.77 10.67 16.22
N LEU A 103 -2.51 11.26 17.17
CA LEU A 103 -3.54 12.28 16.91
C LEU A 103 -3.45 13.42 17.93
N THR A 104 -2.25 13.95 18.13
CA THR A 104 -1.98 15.03 19.11
C THR A 104 -2.90 16.24 18.94
N HIS A 105 -3.25 16.59 17.70
CA HIS A 105 -4.14 17.71 17.38
C HIS A 105 -5.63 17.48 17.75
N LEU A 106 -6.03 16.24 18.03
CA LEU A 106 -7.38 15.88 18.49
C LEU A 106 -7.45 15.58 19.99
N ALA A 107 -6.30 15.51 20.66
CA ALA A 107 -6.23 15.39 22.10
C ALA A 107 -6.53 16.76 22.72
N SER A 108 -7.78 17.01 23.10
CA SER A 108 -8.13 18.20 23.89
C SER A 108 -7.34 18.20 25.20
N PRO A 109 -6.77 19.35 25.64
CA PRO A 109 -6.19 19.45 26.96
C PRO A 109 -7.29 19.20 28.01
N SER A 110 -6.99 18.30 28.96
CA SER A 110 -7.86 17.98 30.11
C SER A 110 -7.81 19.07 31.16
#